data_AF-A0AAD1SN69-F1
#
_entry.id   AF-A0AAD1SN69-F1
#
_cell.length_a   1.000
_cell.length_b   1.000
_cell.length_c   1.000
_cell.angle_alpha   90.00
_cell.angle_beta   90.00
_cell.angle_gamma   90.00
#
_symmetry.space_group_name_H-M   'P 1'
#
loop_
_entity.id
_entity.type
_entity.pdbx_description
1 polymer ?
#
loop_
_entity_poly.entity_id
_entity_poly.type
_entity_poly.pdbx_seq_one_letter_code
_entity_poly.pdbx_strand_id
1 'polypeptide(L)'
;MKTLIVSWRILFFSSLVSVIYSQNCKWLRPQQEYLSKQILQTFNQMSSFGTSSGICSQSSTILPNIDDLYNFSQDEDAIIIASEVTKQTIGFYKKHNEKLKCNKKVWERLHELLNYQENQLNDCIPEGAENSQIKQRLSEYFNVLEQIVNEKDDSCVHMIVQLTIKKNLQLVAQLSFRMRSRLLQKSSQSDNVI
;
A
#
# COMPACT_ATOMS: atom_id res chain seq x y z
N MET A 1 50.58 -27.38 -2.43
CA MET A 1 49.28 -27.60 -1.77
C MET A 1 48.39 -26.40 -2.10
N LYS A 2 47.35 -26.60 -2.91
CA LYS A 2 46.59 -25.54 -3.59
C LYS A 2 45.40 -25.05 -2.75
N THR A 3 45.19 -23.73 -2.83
CA THR A 3 43.91 -22.99 -2.83
C THR A 3 43.06 -22.94 -1.55
N LEU A 4 43.36 -21.94 -0.71
CA LEU A 4 42.41 -21.22 0.15
C LEU A 4 41.95 -19.94 -0.60
N ILE A 5 41.20 -20.07 -1.69
CA ILE A 5 40.64 -18.93 -2.44
C ILE A 5 39.21 -19.28 -2.89
N VAL A 6 38.27 -19.34 -1.96
CA VAL A 6 36.83 -19.43 -2.32
C VAL A 6 35.96 -18.43 -1.53
N SER A 7 36.46 -17.83 -0.45
CA SER A 7 35.60 -17.04 0.46
C SER A 7 35.49 -15.53 0.18
N TRP A 8 35.72 -15.08 -1.06
CA TRP A 8 35.53 -13.67 -1.44
C TRP A 8 34.50 -13.46 -2.55
N ARG A 9 34.24 -14.47 -3.39
CA ARG A 9 33.28 -14.34 -4.50
C ARG A 9 31.82 -14.37 -4.07
N ILE A 10 31.50 -14.96 -2.91
CA ILE A 10 30.12 -15.07 -2.42
C ILE A 10 29.59 -13.71 -1.91
N LEU A 11 30.45 -12.84 -1.38
CA LEU A 11 30.04 -11.53 -0.87
C LEU A 11 29.72 -10.51 -1.98
N PHE A 12 30.37 -10.60 -3.14
CA PHE A 12 30.12 -9.70 -4.28
C PHE A 12 28.78 -9.96 -4.99
N PHE A 13 28.26 -11.19 -4.94
CA PHE A 13 26.97 -11.49 -5.57
C PHE A 13 25.77 -11.01 -4.75
N SER A 14 25.92 -10.82 -3.43
CA SER A 14 24.82 -10.40 -2.56
C SER A 14 24.44 -8.93 -2.73
N SER A 15 25.41 -8.04 -3.02
CA SER A 15 25.12 -6.59 -3.16
C SER A 15 24.49 -6.24 -4.51
N LEU A 16 24.85 -6.97 -5.57
CA LEU A 16 24.30 -6.79 -6.92
C LEU A 16 22.80 -7.10 -6.99
N VAL A 17 22.32 -8.14 -6.31
CA VAL A 17 20.89 -8.51 -6.31
C VAL A 17 20.03 -7.41 -5.68
N SER A 18 20.50 -6.75 -4.62
CA SER A 18 19.78 -5.67 -3.95
C SER A 18 19.64 -4.41 -4.82
N VAL A 19 20.68 -4.08 -5.59
CA VAL A 19 20.65 -2.93 -6.53
C VAL A 19 19.73 -3.22 -7.71
N ILE A 20 19.78 -4.43 -8.27
CA ILE A 20 18.94 -4.85 -9.41
C ILE A 20 17.45 -4.86 -9.03
N TYR A 21 17.11 -5.31 -7.81
CA TYR A 21 15.74 -5.33 -7.32
C TYR A 21 15.11 -3.92 -7.26
N SER A 22 15.89 -2.93 -6.81
CA SER A 22 15.44 -1.53 -6.77
C SER A 22 15.27 -0.89 -8.16
N GLN A 23 16.07 -1.30 -9.16
CA GLN A 23 16.00 -0.75 -10.51
C GLN A 23 14.77 -1.25 -11.30
N ASN A 24 14.34 -2.49 -11.02
CA ASN A 24 13.20 -3.11 -11.68
C ASN A 24 11.86 -2.72 -11.06
N CYS A 25 11.82 -2.46 -9.75
CA CYS A 25 10.58 -2.06 -9.08
C CYS A 25 10.19 -0.60 -9.39
N LYS A 26 9.23 -0.42 -10.33
CA LYS A 26 8.75 0.91 -10.75
C LYS A 26 8.11 1.70 -9.60
N TRP A 27 7.47 1.01 -8.66
CA TRP A 27 6.84 1.63 -7.49
C TRP A 27 7.86 2.32 -6.54
N LEU A 28 9.14 1.93 -6.57
CA LEU A 28 10.17 2.56 -5.74
C LEU A 28 10.90 3.71 -6.45
N ARG A 29 10.42 4.15 -7.61
CA ARG A 29 11.01 5.31 -8.30
C ARG A 29 10.60 6.63 -7.63
N PRO A 30 11.37 7.72 -7.76
CA PRO A 30 11.04 9.02 -7.17
C PRO A 30 9.64 9.53 -7.56
N GLN A 31 9.21 9.29 -8.80
CA GLN A 31 7.90 9.69 -9.33
C GLN A 31 6.71 9.12 -8.53
N GLN A 32 6.91 8.03 -7.78
CA GLN A 32 5.88 7.46 -6.92
C GLN A 32 5.36 8.45 -5.88
N GLU A 33 6.19 9.39 -5.42
CA GLU A 33 5.74 10.39 -4.45
C GLU A 33 4.68 11.31 -5.04
N TYR A 34 4.87 11.71 -6.30
CA TYR A 34 3.89 12.52 -7.02
C TYR A 34 2.60 11.74 -7.30
N LEU A 35 2.71 10.45 -7.67
CA LEU A 35 1.55 9.58 -7.82
C LEU A 35 0.77 9.43 -6.51
N SER A 36 1.47 9.18 -5.40
CA SER A 36 0.86 9.03 -4.07
C SER A 36 0.13 10.31 -3.63
N LYS A 37 0.71 11.49 -3.90
CA LYS A 37 0.06 12.79 -3.66
C LYS A 37 -1.22 12.93 -4.48
N GLN A 38 -1.18 12.61 -5.77
CA GLN A 38 -2.37 12.64 -6.63
C GLN A 38 -3.46 11.68 -6.12
N ILE A 39 -3.11 10.43 -5.80
CA ILE A 39 -4.06 9.43 -5.25
C ILE A 39 -4.75 10.00 -4.01
N LEU A 40 -3.99 10.52 -3.04
CA LEU A 40 -4.55 11.07 -1.80
C LEU A 40 -5.40 12.32 -2.04
N GLN A 41 -4.97 13.22 -2.94
CA GLN A 41 -5.73 14.42 -3.30
C GLN A 41 -7.07 14.05 -3.96
N THR A 42 -7.03 13.18 -4.97
CA THR A 42 -8.24 12.70 -5.66
C THR A 42 -9.14 11.93 -4.68
N PHE A 43 -8.59 11.10 -3.79
CA PHE A 43 -9.36 10.40 -2.77
C PHE A 43 -10.12 11.36 -1.85
N ASN A 44 -9.48 12.45 -1.41
CA ASN A 44 -10.13 13.46 -0.57
C ASN A 44 -11.25 14.21 -1.31
N GLN A 45 -11.14 14.36 -2.63
CA GLN A 45 -12.16 14.99 -3.47
C GLN A 45 -13.35 14.06 -3.75
N MET A 46 -13.17 12.74 -3.57
CA MET A 46 -14.20 11.75 -3.92
C MET A 46 -15.41 11.82 -3.01
N SER A 47 -15.21 12.25 -1.75
CA SER A 47 -16.28 12.40 -0.77
C SER A 47 -16.63 13.86 -0.54
N SER A 48 -17.87 14.22 -0.82
CA SER A 48 -18.45 15.50 -0.42
C SER A 48 -18.99 15.42 1.01
N PHE A 49 -18.12 15.29 2.02
CA PHE A 49 -18.54 15.60 3.39
C PHE A 49 -18.49 17.11 3.54
N GLY A 50 -19.59 17.75 3.17
CA GLY A 50 -19.90 19.07 3.70
C GLY A 50 -19.96 18.92 5.21
N THR A 51 -19.00 19.51 5.93
CA THR A 51 -19.05 20.02 7.31
C THR A 51 -20.20 19.56 8.23
N SER A 52 -20.59 18.29 8.22
CA SER A 52 -21.68 17.80 9.05
C SER A 52 -21.06 17.53 10.40
N SER A 53 -21.24 18.49 11.29
CA SER A 53 -20.94 18.53 12.71
C SER A 53 -21.60 17.42 13.55
N GLY A 54 -22.04 16.33 12.92
CA GLY A 54 -22.58 15.17 13.61
C GLY A 54 -21.45 14.40 14.26
N ILE A 55 -21.48 14.30 15.60
CA ILE A 55 -20.61 13.39 16.34
C ILE A 55 -21.05 11.98 15.96
N CYS A 56 -20.32 11.36 15.04
CA CYS A 56 -20.42 9.92 14.82
C CYS A 56 -19.87 9.25 16.07
N SER A 57 -20.77 8.89 16.99
CA SER A 57 -20.42 7.97 18.07
C SER A 57 -19.90 6.72 17.39
N GLN A 58 -18.64 6.36 17.64
CA GLN A 58 -18.00 5.24 16.97
C GLN A 58 -18.93 4.04 17.04
N SER A 59 -19.44 3.66 15.87
CA SER A 59 -20.19 2.43 15.67
C SER A 59 -19.41 1.31 16.37
N SER A 60 -20.08 0.52 17.20
CA SER A 60 -19.53 -0.62 17.96
C SER A 60 -18.85 -1.70 17.12
N THR A 61 -18.72 -1.50 15.80
CA THR A 61 -18.01 -2.38 14.89
C THR A 61 -16.51 -2.17 15.05
N ILE A 62 -15.87 -3.15 15.67
CA ILE A 62 -14.43 -3.17 15.86
C ILE A 62 -13.79 -3.58 14.53
N LEU A 63 -13.04 -2.67 13.91
CA LEU A 63 -12.19 -3.02 12.77
C LEU A 63 -11.00 -3.85 13.25
N PRO A 64 -10.61 -4.93 12.52
CA PRO A 64 -9.40 -5.66 12.84
C PRO A 64 -8.18 -4.72 12.88
N ASN A 65 -7.33 -4.83 13.90
CA ASN A 65 -6.10 -4.04 13.92
C ASN A 65 -5.10 -4.61 12.89
N ILE A 66 -4.69 -3.77 11.95
CA ILE A 66 -3.70 -4.09 10.91
C ILE A 66 -2.50 -3.14 10.93
N ASP A 67 -2.39 -2.26 11.94
CA ASP A 67 -1.33 -1.25 12.01
C ASP A 67 0.06 -1.88 12.11
N ASP A 68 0.16 -3.07 12.72
CA ASP A 68 1.39 -3.85 12.82
C ASP A 68 1.88 -4.36 11.45
N LEU A 69 1.00 -4.59 10.48
CA LEU A 69 1.41 -5.00 9.13
C LEU A 69 2.32 -3.95 8.49
N TYR A 70 2.06 -2.66 8.75
CA TYR A 70 2.85 -1.56 8.18
C TYR A 70 4.23 -1.39 8.85
N ASN A 71 4.55 -2.19 9.87
CA ASN A 71 5.86 -2.26 10.49
C ASN A 71 6.65 -3.46 9.94
N PHE A 72 6.94 -3.42 8.64
CA PHE A 72 7.57 -4.52 7.92
C PHE A 72 9.05 -4.72 8.28
N SER A 73 9.43 -5.98 8.48
CA SER A 73 10.82 -6.43 8.59
C SER A 73 11.41 -6.78 7.23
N GLN A 74 10.63 -7.37 6.32
CA GLN A 74 11.06 -7.79 4.99
C GLN A 74 10.53 -6.82 3.92
N ASP A 75 11.37 -6.45 2.96
CA ASP A 75 11.02 -5.44 1.94
C ASP A 75 9.88 -5.96 1.03
N GLU A 76 9.80 -7.27 0.82
CA GLU A 76 8.74 -7.96 0.08
C GLU A 76 7.36 -7.79 0.73
N ASP A 77 7.28 -7.84 2.06
CA ASP A 77 6.03 -7.66 2.80
C ASP A 77 5.42 -6.28 2.54
N ALA A 78 6.26 -5.23 2.47
CA ALA A 78 5.80 -3.88 2.17
C ALA A 78 5.18 -3.76 0.77
N ILE A 79 5.75 -4.46 -0.22
CA ILE A 79 5.21 -4.49 -1.59
C ILE A 79 3.89 -5.28 -1.62
N ILE A 80 3.83 -6.42 -0.92
CA ILE A 80 2.60 -7.23 -0.81
C ILE A 80 1.49 -6.41 -0.15
N ILE A 81 1.77 -5.71 0.96
CA ILE A 81 0.81 -4.84 1.63
C ILE A 81 0.33 -3.74 0.70
N ALA A 82 1.25 -3.06 0.00
CA ALA A 82 0.89 -2.01 -0.94
C ALA A 82 0.01 -2.52 -2.09
N SER A 83 0.34 -3.69 -2.64
CA SER A 83 -0.44 -4.35 -3.70
C SER A 83 -1.84 -4.70 -3.21
N GLU A 84 -1.94 -5.37 -2.07
CA GLU A 84 -3.21 -5.86 -1.54
C GLU A 84 -4.12 -4.71 -1.11
N VAL A 85 -3.60 -3.69 -0.42
CA VAL A 85 -4.38 -2.49 -0.07
C VAL A 85 -4.89 -1.77 -1.32
N THR A 86 -4.06 -1.67 -2.36
CA THR A 86 -4.46 -1.04 -3.63
C THR A 86 -5.60 -1.82 -4.30
N LYS A 87 -5.43 -3.14 -4.43
CA LYS A 87 -6.43 -4.06 -5.02
C LYS A 87 -7.75 -4.06 -4.27
N GLN A 88 -7.69 -4.20 -2.95
CA GLN A 88 -8.87 -4.20 -2.09
C GLN A 88 -9.59 -2.84 -2.14
N THR A 89 -8.86 -1.73 -2.19
CA THR A 89 -9.45 -0.38 -2.35
C THR A 89 -10.19 -0.25 -3.69
N ILE A 90 -9.58 -0.71 -4.79
CA ILE A 90 -10.21 -0.73 -6.11
C ILE A 90 -11.50 -1.56 -6.07
N GLY A 91 -11.41 -2.81 -5.58
CA GLY A 91 -12.54 -3.73 -5.51
C GLY A 91 -13.69 -3.18 -4.66
N PHE A 92 -13.37 -2.66 -3.49
CA PHE A 92 -14.33 -2.08 -2.57
C PHE A 92 -15.13 -0.93 -3.20
N TYR A 93 -14.46 0.08 -3.76
CA TYR A 93 -15.18 1.21 -4.36
C TYR A 93 -15.84 0.85 -5.69
N LYS A 94 -15.30 -0.09 -6.46
CA LYS A 94 -16.01 -0.62 -7.64
C LYS A 94 -17.39 -1.16 -7.26
N LYS A 95 -17.50 -1.84 -6.12
CA LYS A 95 -18.75 -2.40 -5.59
C LYS A 95 -19.64 -1.37 -4.89
N HIS A 96 -19.05 -0.40 -4.20
CA HIS A 96 -19.78 0.46 -3.25
C HIS A 96 -19.85 1.95 -3.61
N ASN A 97 -19.25 2.40 -4.73
CA ASN A 97 -19.21 3.83 -5.08
C ASN A 97 -20.60 4.49 -5.15
N GLU A 98 -21.62 3.82 -5.67
CA GLU A 98 -22.98 4.35 -5.76
C GLU A 98 -23.62 4.49 -4.38
N LYS A 99 -23.51 3.44 -3.55
CA LYS A 99 -24.04 3.44 -2.17
C LYS A 99 -23.37 4.51 -1.31
N LEU A 100 -22.05 4.68 -1.47
CA LEU A 100 -21.26 5.71 -0.80
C LEU A 100 -21.44 7.11 -1.40
N LYS A 101 -22.26 7.25 -2.46
CA LYS A 101 -22.54 8.51 -3.17
C LYS A 101 -21.25 9.22 -3.63
N CYS A 102 -20.25 8.44 -4.04
CA CYS A 102 -18.99 8.97 -4.55
C CYS A 102 -19.23 9.83 -5.80
N ASN A 103 -18.48 10.92 -5.95
CA ASN A 103 -18.49 11.66 -7.21
C ASN A 103 -17.92 10.78 -8.33
N LYS A 104 -18.75 10.44 -9.32
CA LYS A 104 -18.39 9.50 -10.41
C LYS A 104 -17.10 9.88 -11.14
N LYS A 105 -16.94 11.15 -11.53
CA LYS A 105 -15.74 11.61 -12.26
C LYS A 105 -14.49 11.52 -11.40
N VAL A 106 -14.61 11.84 -10.11
CA VAL A 106 -13.49 11.74 -9.17
C VAL A 106 -13.14 10.28 -8.89
N TRP A 107 -14.14 9.41 -8.77
CA TRP A 107 -13.94 7.97 -8.64
C TRP A 107 -13.24 7.38 -9.87
N GLU A 108 -13.68 7.71 -11.08
CA GLU A 108 -13.04 7.25 -12.32
C GLU A 108 -11.56 7.66 -12.36
N ARG A 109 -11.25 8.91 -11.99
CA ARG A 109 -9.87 9.38 -11.89
C ARG A 109 -9.07 8.64 -10.81
N LEU A 110 -9.65 8.41 -9.64
CA LEU A 110 -8.99 7.67 -8.57
C LEU A 110 -8.71 6.23 -9.02
N HIS A 111 -9.68 5.59 -9.67
CA HIS A 111 -9.56 4.23 -10.18
C HIS A 111 -8.41 4.11 -11.20
N GLU A 112 -8.26 5.06 -12.14
CA GLU A 112 -7.11 5.11 -13.04
C GLU A 112 -5.77 5.19 -12.30
N LEU A 113 -5.67 6.07 -11.30
CA LEU A 113 -4.44 6.26 -10.53
C LEU A 113 -4.07 5.02 -9.71
N LEU A 114 -5.07 4.35 -9.12
CA LEU A 114 -4.87 3.11 -8.36
C LEU A 114 -4.46 1.94 -9.27
N ASN A 115 -5.09 1.79 -10.44
CA ASN A 115 -4.68 0.78 -11.42
C ASN A 115 -3.26 1.05 -11.95
N TYR A 116 -2.89 2.31 -12.15
CA TYR A 116 -1.53 2.67 -12.52
C TYR A 116 -0.52 2.29 -11.43
N GLN A 117 -0.85 2.54 -10.15
CA GLN A 117 -0.03 2.09 -9.02
C GLN A 117 0.08 0.56 -8.95
N GLU A 118 -1.03 -0.17 -9.15
CA GLU A 118 -1.03 -1.63 -9.17
C GLU A 118 -0.10 -2.18 -10.26
N ASN A 119 -0.15 -1.60 -11.46
CA ASN A 119 0.77 -1.97 -12.55
C ASN A 119 2.23 -1.71 -12.21
N GLN A 120 2.54 -0.63 -11.48
CA GLN A 120 3.91 -0.38 -11.01
C GLN A 120 4.36 -1.36 -9.93
N LEU A 121 3.43 -1.89 -9.12
CA LEU A 121 3.68 -2.88 -8.07
C LEU A 121 3.86 -4.29 -8.63
N ASN A 122 3.20 -4.64 -9.74
CA ASN A 122 3.32 -5.97 -10.36
C ASN A 122 4.76 -6.30 -10.76
N ASP A 123 5.54 -5.30 -11.18
CA ASP A 123 6.95 -5.46 -11.53
C ASP A 123 7.88 -5.57 -10.30
N CYS A 124 7.34 -5.41 -9.09
CA CYS A 124 8.10 -5.39 -7.84
C CYS A 124 8.02 -6.69 -7.04
N ILE A 125 7.00 -7.52 -7.25
CA ILE A 125 6.81 -8.75 -6.48
C ILE A 125 7.71 -9.85 -7.10
N PRO A 126 8.69 -10.39 -6.36
CA PRO A 126 9.48 -11.52 -6.86
C PRO A 126 8.59 -12.70 -7.20
N GLU A 127 8.97 -13.47 -8.21
CA GLU A 127 8.24 -14.69 -8.58
C GLU A 127 8.22 -15.67 -7.38
N GLY A 128 7.02 -16.09 -6.95
CA GLY A 128 6.82 -16.94 -5.78
C GLY A 128 6.83 -16.21 -4.42
N ALA A 129 7.05 -14.90 -4.38
CA ALA A 129 6.88 -14.13 -3.15
C ALA A 129 5.39 -13.97 -2.83
N GLU A 130 4.94 -14.72 -1.83
CA GLU A 130 3.60 -14.64 -1.29
C GLU A 130 3.64 -14.65 0.23
N ASN A 131 2.82 -13.79 0.83
CA ASN A 131 2.56 -13.82 2.26
C ASN A 131 1.05 -13.95 2.46
N SER A 132 0.58 -15.21 2.56
CA SER A 132 -0.84 -15.54 2.69
C SER A 132 -1.46 -14.94 3.94
N GLN A 133 -0.71 -14.81 5.03
CA GLN A 133 -1.18 -14.21 6.28
C GLN A 133 -1.46 -12.71 6.11
N ILE A 134 -0.58 -11.96 5.43
CA ILE A 134 -0.82 -10.53 5.13
C ILE A 134 -2.08 -10.38 4.28
N LYS A 135 -2.19 -11.15 3.19
CA LYS A 135 -3.35 -11.11 2.29
C LYS A 135 -4.65 -11.42 3.02
N GLN A 136 -4.65 -12.47 3.85
CA GLN A 136 -5.81 -12.87 4.64
C GLN A 136 -6.25 -11.76 5.59
N ARG A 137 -5.32 -11.20 6.39
CA ARG A 137 -5.66 -10.13 7.35
C ARG A 137 -6.21 -8.88 6.67
N LEU A 138 -5.65 -8.50 5.52
CA LEU A 138 -6.15 -7.38 4.74
C LEU A 138 -7.51 -7.69 4.10
N SER A 139 -7.72 -8.90 3.61
CA SER A 139 -9.03 -9.32 3.10
C SER A 139 -10.10 -9.31 4.19
N GLU A 140 -9.81 -9.85 5.37
CA GLU A 140 -10.71 -9.80 6.54
C GLU A 140 -11.05 -8.36 6.92
N TYR A 141 -10.04 -7.48 6.94
CA TYR A 141 -10.22 -6.06 7.21
C TYR A 141 -11.20 -5.39 6.23
N PHE A 142 -11.03 -5.62 4.93
CA PHE A 142 -11.92 -5.06 3.91
C PHE A 142 -13.30 -5.72 3.91
N ASN A 143 -13.41 -7.02 4.23
CA ASN A 143 -14.70 -7.69 4.38
C ASN A 143 -15.54 -7.06 5.52
N VAL A 144 -14.90 -6.69 6.64
CA VAL A 144 -15.59 -5.96 7.72
C VAL A 144 -16.08 -4.59 7.24
N LEU A 145 -15.29 -3.87 6.43
CA LEU A 145 -15.75 -2.61 5.82
C LEU A 145 -16.95 -2.82 4.91
N GLU A 146 -16.96 -3.89 4.10
CA GLU A 146 -18.11 -4.23 3.25
C GLU A 146 -19.34 -4.53 4.09
N GLN A 147 -19.21 -5.28 5.19
CA GLN A 147 -20.30 -5.55 6.13
C GLN A 147 -20.88 -4.25 6.70
N ILE A 148 -20.02 -3.33 7.18
CA ILE A 148 -20.45 -2.02 7.70
C ILE A 148 -21.24 -1.25 6.64
N VAL A 149 -20.76 -1.23 5.39
CA VAL A 149 -21.47 -0.56 4.28
C VAL A 149 -22.79 -1.24 3.96
N ASN A 150 -22.89 -2.56 4.06
CA ASN A 150 -24.10 -3.29 3.70
C ASN A 150 -25.19 -3.21 4.78
N GLU A 151 -24.82 -3.27 6.05
CA GLU A 151 -25.74 -3.35 7.19
C GLU A 151 -26.32 -2.00 7.62
N LYS A 152 -25.63 -0.89 7.32
CA LYS A 152 -25.99 0.44 7.80
C LYS A 152 -26.05 1.44 6.64
N ASP A 153 -27.10 2.26 6.62
CA ASP A 153 -27.24 3.37 5.66
C ASP A 153 -27.30 4.69 6.43
N ASP A 154 -26.13 5.14 6.88
CA ASP A 154 -25.92 6.30 7.74
C ASP A 154 -24.69 7.09 7.24
N SER A 155 -24.73 8.41 7.33
CA SER A 155 -23.59 9.29 7.04
C SER A 155 -22.33 8.92 7.83
N CYS A 156 -22.46 8.32 9.02
CA CYS A 156 -21.33 7.84 9.81
C CYS A 156 -20.61 6.64 9.19
N VAL A 157 -21.29 5.76 8.46
CA VAL A 157 -20.67 4.66 7.72
C VAL A 157 -19.70 5.21 6.69
N HIS A 158 -20.13 6.23 5.96
CA HIS A 158 -19.30 6.81 4.93
C HIS A 158 -18.05 7.47 5.53
N MET A 159 -18.18 8.17 6.66
CA MET A 159 -17.06 8.78 7.36
C MET A 159 -16.04 7.71 7.83
N ILE A 160 -16.51 6.63 8.45
CA ILE A 160 -15.65 5.52 8.91
C ILE A 160 -14.88 4.92 7.73
N VAL A 161 -15.57 4.61 6.63
CA VAL A 161 -14.96 4.03 5.42
C VAL A 161 -13.92 4.97 4.82
N GLN A 162 -14.26 6.26 4.66
CA GLN A 162 -13.36 7.28 4.11
C GLN A 162 -12.10 7.42 4.96
N LEU A 163 -12.24 7.62 6.27
CA LEU A 163 -11.10 7.79 7.18
C LEU A 163 -10.21 6.55 7.19
N THR A 164 -10.83 5.37 7.21
CA THR A 164 -10.15 4.09 7.21
C THR A 164 -9.33 3.87 5.94
N ILE A 165 -9.95 3.98 4.77
CA ILE A 165 -9.25 3.72 3.51
C ILE A 165 -8.22 4.82 3.25
N LYS A 166 -8.49 6.07 3.62
CA LYS A 166 -7.52 7.16 3.58
C LYS A 166 -6.27 6.84 4.40
N LYS A 167 -6.44 6.38 5.65
CA LYS A 167 -5.32 5.97 6.50
C LYS A 167 -4.47 4.90 5.80
N ASN A 168 -5.10 3.87 5.24
CA ASN A 168 -4.39 2.81 4.53
C ASN A 168 -3.62 3.33 3.30
N LEU A 169 -4.22 4.20 2.49
CA LEU A 169 -3.53 4.81 1.34
C LEU A 169 -2.36 5.71 1.77
N GLN A 170 -2.49 6.43 2.89
CA GLN A 170 -1.39 7.21 3.47
C GLN A 170 -0.26 6.30 3.94
N LEU A 171 -0.58 5.19 4.59
CA LEU A 171 0.40 4.21 5.05
C LEU A 171 1.11 3.53 3.86
N VAL A 172 0.40 3.24 2.76
CA VAL A 172 1.01 2.75 1.51
C VAL A 172 1.98 3.77 0.91
N ALA A 173 1.61 5.06 0.87
CA ALA A 173 2.53 6.11 0.44
C ALA A 173 3.79 6.15 1.32
N GLN A 174 3.63 6.03 2.64
CA GLN A 174 4.76 5.98 3.59
C GLN A 174 5.62 4.72 3.43
N LEU A 175 5.04 3.57 3.07
CA LEU A 175 5.81 2.34 2.77
C LEU A 175 6.79 2.60 1.63
N SER A 176 6.33 3.18 0.52
CA SER A 176 7.19 3.49 -0.63
C SER A 176 8.38 4.38 -0.24
N PHE A 177 8.13 5.40 0.61
CA PHE A 177 9.18 6.28 1.10
C PHE A 177 10.19 5.53 1.99
N ARG A 178 9.71 4.80 2.99
CA ARG A 178 10.56 4.05 3.93
C ARG A 178 11.43 3.02 3.22
N MET A 179 10.88 2.32 2.23
CA MET A 179 11.62 1.36 1.41
C MET A 179 12.73 2.04 0.61
N ARG A 180 12.44 3.15 -0.07
CA ARG A 180 13.47 3.93 -0.80
C ARG A 180 14.59 4.38 0.13
N SER A 181 14.25 4.86 1.33
CA SER A 181 15.26 5.24 2.33
C SER A 181 16.13 4.06 2.77
N ARG A 182 15.54 2.87 3.01
CA ARG A 182 16.29 1.66 3.34
C ARG A 182 17.24 1.24 2.21
N LEU A 183 16.79 1.32 0.96
CA LEU A 183 17.62 1.00 -0.21
C LEU A 183 18.82 1.94 -0.35
N LEU A 184 18.60 3.25 -0.19
CA LEU A 184 19.67 4.25 -0.22
C LEU A 184 20.70 4.03 0.92
N GLN A 185 20.24 3.63 2.09
CA GLN A 185 21.14 3.28 3.21
C GLN A 185 21.98 2.04 2.89
N LYS A 186 21.35 0.98 2.37
CA LYS A 186 22.05 -0.25 1.95
C LYS A 186 23.11 0.04 0.89
N SER A 187 22.82 0.89 -0.11
CA SER A 187 23.81 1.26 -1.14
C SER A 187 24.97 2.10 -0.58
N SER A 188 24.70 3.03 0.35
CA SER A 188 25.75 3.84 0.98
C SER A 188 26.69 3.05 1.90
N GLN A 189 26.22 1.94 2.47
CA GLN A 189 27.02 1.05 3.31
C GLN A 189 27.90 0.12 2.46
N SER A 190 27.44 -0.30 1.28
CA SER A 190 28.26 -1.08 0.35
C SER A 190 29.42 -0.28 -0.26
N ASP A 191 29.29 1.05 -0.38
CA ASP A 191 30.33 1.92 -0.96
C ASP A 191 31.45 2.29 0.05
N ASN A 192 31.26 2.01 1.35
CA ASN A 192 32.25 2.28 2.40
C ASN A 192 33.11 1.05 2.77
N VAL A 193 33.03 -0.01 1.97
CA VAL A 193 33.88 -1.21 2.10
C VAL A 193 34.82 -1.27 0.90
N ILE A 194 35.76 -0.31 0.80
CA ILE A 194 36.93 -0.36 -0.09
C ILE A 194 38.14 0.11 0.70
#